data_AF-A0A920SBS4-F1
#
_entry.id   AF-A0A920SBS4-F1
#
_cell.length_a   1.000
_cell.length_b   1.000
_cell.length_c   1.000
_cell.angle_alpha   90.00
_cell.angle_beta   90.00
_cell.angle_gamma   90.00
#
_symmetry.space_group_name_H-M   'P 1'
#
loop_
_entity.id
_entity.type
_entity.pdbx_description
1 polymer ?
#
loop_
_entity_poly.entity_id
_entity_poly.type
_entity_poly.pdbx_seq_one_letter_code
_entity_poly.pdbx_strand_id
1 'polypeptide(L)'
;MAIRNLGGLIPGDMDKATLSTPYRYSFCFSENEELSPWEPRHVELGYDPSASTVTIAAILGVYNVMESTVGTGTEVLRTLAGNMRGLGIPGYYHLGTRSQIVLVLCPEHADEIAKSGFSKADVREYIYANARMPIRELKDLAHYGNRVWPNWIDQTNPDTLVPITSAADDIVVIVAGGWWQALSLDVRLGDKGLHGRSICEVEIELDYDFNASEAHIR
;
A
#
# COMPACT_ATOMS: atom_id res chain seq x y z
N MET A 1 -8.06 -2.47 17.41
CA MET A 1 -7.78 -3.31 18.60
C MET A 1 -6.85 -4.48 18.28
N ALA A 2 -6.92 -5.05 17.07
CA ALA A 2 -6.02 -6.11 16.60
C ALA A 2 -4.52 -5.79 16.77
N ILE A 3 -4.03 -4.63 16.35
CA ILE A 3 -2.59 -4.32 16.38
C ILE A 3 -2.01 -4.22 17.81
N ARG A 4 -2.77 -3.68 18.77
CA ARG A 4 -2.32 -3.61 20.18
C ARG A 4 -2.45 -4.94 20.91
N ASN A 5 -3.57 -5.64 20.70
CA ASN A 5 -3.89 -6.86 21.46
C ASN A 5 -3.27 -8.13 20.84
N LEU A 6 -3.16 -8.20 19.51
CA LEU A 6 -2.57 -9.34 18.79
C LEU A 6 -1.11 -9.05 18.39
N GLY A 7 -0.81 -7.82 17.98
CA GLY A 7 0.53 -7.43 17.49
C GLY A 7 1.53 -7.01 18.58
N GLY A 8 1.14 -6.96 19.85
CA GLY A 8 2.04 -6.68 20.98
C GLY A 8 2.66 -5.28 21.00
N LEU A 9 2.03 -4.28 20.37
CA LEU A 9 2.53 -2.91 20.26
C LEU A 9 2.43 -2.14 21.60
N ILE A 10 3.40 -2.37 22.49
CA ILE A 10 3.54 -1.73 23.81
C ILE A 10 4.52 -0.55 23.72
N PRO A 11 4.11 0.69 24.10
CA PRO A 11 5.00 1.85 24.13
C PRO A 11 6.27 1.63 24.97
N GLY A 12 7.44 1.94 24.40
CA GLY A 12 8.74 1.81 25.08
C GLY A 12 9.38 0.42 24.99
N ASP A 13 8.68 -0.57 24.45
CA ASP A 13 9.19 -1.92 24.23
C ASP A 13 9.21 -2.25 22.72
N MET A 14 8.12 -2.86 22.24
CA MET A 14 7.91 -3.26 20.85
C MET A 14 7.44 -2.10 19.95
N ASP A 15 6.85 -1.04 20.50
CA ASP A 15 6.48 0.13 19.70
C ASP A 15 7.71 1.00 19.40
N LYS A 16 8.11 1.04 18.12
CA LYS A 16 9.21 1.88 17.61
C LYS A 16 8.73 3.17 16.96
N ALA A 17 7.47 3.54 17.10
CA ALA A 17 6.98 4.77 16.51
C ALA A 17 7.49 6.02 17.23
N THR A 18 8.01 6.97 16.45
CA THR A 18 8.36 8.31 16.94
C THR A 18 7.11 9.14 17.24
N LEU A 19 6.07 9.01 16.42
CA LEU A 19 4.78 9.69 16.55
C LEU A 19 3.64 8.73 16.26
N SER A 20 2.53 8.86 16.98
CA SER A 20 1.35 7.99 16.83
C SER A 20 0.33 8.54 15.81
N THR A 21 -0.59 7.68 15.36
CA THR A 21 -1.73 8.02 14.52
C THR A 21 -2.99 7.32 15.02
N PRO A 22 -4.19 7.92 14.94
CA PRO A 22 -5.45 7.24 15.25
C PRO A 22 -5.64 5.92 14.51
N TYR A 23 -5.03 5.76 13.33
CA TYR A 23 -5.10 4.54 12.52
C TYR A 23 -4.64 3.27 13.25
N ARG A 24 -3.76 3.38 14.26
CA ARG A 24 -3.31 2.21 15.05
C ARG A 24 -4.43 1.47 15.77
N TYR A 25 -5.55 2.15 16.05
CA TYR A 25 -6.65 1.58 16.83
C TYR A 25 -7.78 1.01 15.99
N SER A 26 -8.00 1.54 14.78
CA SER A 26 -9.22 1.28 14.01
C SER A 26 -9.04 1.16 12.50
N PHE A 27 -7.81 1.22 11.96
CA PHE A 27 -7.61 1.12 10.51
C PHE A 27 -7.63 -0.33 10.04
N CYS A 28 -8.84 -0.81 9.75
CA CYS A 28 -9.13 -2.14 9.21
C CYS A 28 -10.36 -2.00 8.30
N PHE A 29 -10.33 -2.65 7.14
CA PHE A 29 -11.42 -2.65 6.17
C PHE A 29 -11.39 -3.99 5.41
N SER A 30 -12.52 -4.37 4.83
CA SER A 30 -12.60 -5.50 3.91
C SER A 30 -12.34 -5.04 2.48
N GLU A 31 -11.71 -5.90 1.68
CA GLU A 31 -11.75 -5.75 0.22
C GLU A 31 -13.21 -5.84 -0.24
N ASN A 32 -13.55 -5.08 -1.28
CA ASN A 32 -14.89 -5.08 -1.89
C ASN A 32 -14.84 -5.90 -3.17
N GLU A 33 -14.99 -7.22 -3.02
CA GLU A 33 -14.92 -8.17 -4.14
C GLU A 33 -16.07 -7.98 -5.14
N GLU A 34 -17.28 -7.65 -4.64
CA GLU A 34 -18.48 -7.49 -5.47
C GLU A 34 -18.38 -6.32 -6.46
N LEU A 35 -17.70 -5.25 -6.06
CA LEU A 35 -17.55 -4.03 -6.86
C LEU A 35 -16.13 -3.86 -7.41
N SER A 36 -15.25 -4.85 -7.19
CA SER A 36 -13.93 -4.89 -7.79
C SER A 36 -14.01 -5.43 -9.22
N PRO A 37 -13.40 -4.78 -10.21
CA PRO A 37 -13.28 -5.32 -11.56
C PRO A 37 -12.17 -6.38 -11.69
N TRP A 38 -11.38 -6.62 -10.63
CA TRP A 38 -10.26 -7.55 -10.62
C TRP A 38 -10.37 -8.56 -9.48
N GLU A 39 -9.65 -9.68 -9.62
CA GLU A 39 -9.52 -10.71 -8.59
C GLU A 39 -9.07 -10.11 -7.23
N PRO A 40 -9.62 -10.63 -6.12
CA PRO A 40 -9.25 -10.21 -4.78
C PRO A 40 -7.84 -10.68 -4.42
N ARG A 41 -7.25 -10.02 -3.44
CA ARG A 41 -5.83 -10.21 -3.08
C ARG A 41 -5.51 -11.65 -2.69
N HIS A 42 -6.38 -12.33 -1.96
CA HIS A 42 -6.09 -13.69 -1.50
C HIS A 42 -5.98 -14.68 -2.66
N VAL A 43 -6.85 -14.53 -3.66
CA VAL A 43 -6.80 -15.33 -4.88
C VAL A 43 -5.53 -15.02 -5.68
N GLU A 44 -5.11 -13.75 -5.78
CA GLU A 44 -3.82 -13.39 -6.40
C GLU A 44 -2.61 -14.01 -5.70
N LEU A 45 -2.72 -14.28 -4.39
CA LEU A 45 -1.68 -14.93 -3.58
C LEU A 45 -1.74 -16.46 -3.65
N GLY A 46 -2.74 -17.03 -4.32
CA GLY A 46 -2.90 -18.48 -4.50
C GLY A 46 -3.68 -19.18 -3.39
N TYR A 47 -4.36 -18.43 -2.51
CA TYR A 47 -5.31 -19.02 -1.57
C TYR A 47 -6.59 -19.47 -2.28
N ASP A 48 -7.31 -20.41 -1.68
CA ASP A 48 -8.60 -20.86 -2.20
C ASP A 48 -9.60 -19.68 -2.25
N PRO A 49 -10.43 -19.54 -3.29
CA PRO A 49 -11.42 -18.46 -3.37
C PRO A 49 -12.38 -18.41 -2.17
N SER A 50 -12.62 -19.54 -1.50
CA SER A 50 -13.46 -19.63 -0.30
C SER A 50 -12.70 -19.42 1.02
N ALA A 51 -11.37 -19.28 0.98
CA ALA A 51 -10.55 -19.08 2.16
C ALA A 51 -10.75 -17.67 2.75
N SER A 52 -10.84 -17.61 4.07
CA SER A 52 -10.80 -16.34 4.80
C SER A 52 -9.36 -15.97 5.08
N THR A 53 -8.94 -14.77 4.67
CA THR A 53 -7.56 -14.31 4.86
C THR A 53 -7.53 -12.89 5.42
N VAL A 54 -6.45 -12.57 6.12
CA VAL A 54 -6.17 -11.23 6.63
C VAL A 54 -4.81 -10.77 6.16
N THR A 55 -4.82 -9.63 5.45
CA THR A 55 -3.61 -8.88 5.10
C THR A 55 -3.26 -7.88 6.19
N ILE A 56 -2.07 -8.01 6.76
CA ILE A 56 -1.54 -7.13 7.80
C ILE A 56 -0.34 -6.37 7.23
N ALA A 57 -0.41 -5.04 7.22
CA ALA A 57 0.65 -4.19 6.69
C ALA A 57 1.19 -3.21 7.76
N ALA A 58 2.51 -3.01 7.78
CA ALA A 58 3.16 -2.06 8.68
C ALA A 58 3.13 -0.65 8.10
N ILE A 59 2.18 0.19 8.53
CA ILE A 59 1.89 1.49 7.90
C ILE A 59 2.63 2.64 8.59
N LEU A 60 3.29 3.50 7.80
CA LEU A 60 3.85 4.79 8.24
C LEU A 60 2.94 5.97 7.95
N GLY A 61 2.16 5.92 6.87
CA GLY A 61 1.26 7.01 6.49
C GLY A 61 0.11 6.53 5.61
N VAL A 62 -1.02 7.22 5.73
CA VAL A 62 -2.20 7.05 4.88
C VAL A 62 -2.49 8.39 4.24
N TYR A 63 -2.55 8.44 2.92
CA TYR A 63 -2.74 9.65 2.14
C TYR A 63 -4.03 9.52 1.33
N ASN A 64 -4.92 10.48 1.51
CA ASN A 64 -6.12 10.58 0.72
C ASN A 64 -5.77 11.11 -0.68
N VAL A 65 -6.29 10.44 -1.71
CA VAL A 65 -6.20 10.87 -3.10
C VAL A 65 -7.60 10.97 -3.67
N MET A 66 -7.98 12.18 -4.06
CA MET A 66 -9.28 12.46 -4.65
C MET A 66 -9.07 12.80 -6.12
N GLU A 67 -9.81 12.12 -7.00
CA GLU A 67 -9.84 12.40 -8.43
C GLU A 67 -11.24 12.19 -8.98
N SER A 68 -12.01 13.26 -9.10
CA SER A 68 -13.41 13.20 -9.54
C SER A 68 -13.67 13.99 -10.82
N THR A 69 -12.62 14.48 -11.47
CA THR A 69 -12.74 15.46 -12.57
C THR A 69 -12.42 14.85 -13.92
N VAL A 70 -11.43 13.96 -13.98
CA VAL A 70 -10.96 13.37 -15.24
C VAL A 70 -11.90 12.26 -15.74
N GLY A 71 -11.86 11.99 -17.05
CA GLY A 71 -12.82 11.09 -17.70
C GLY A 71 -12.25 9.73 -18.09
N THR A 72 -10.99 9.45 -17.77
CA THR A 72 -10.33 8.20 -18.15
C THR A 72 -9.49 7.64 -17.00
N GLY A 73 -9.42 6.32 -16.93
CA GLY A 73 -8.62 5.59 -15.96
C GLY A 73 -7.12 5.92 -16.02
N THR A 74 -6.58 6.19 -17.22
CA THR A 74 -5.19 6.65 -17.37
C THR A 74 -4.96 7.98 -16.64
N GLU A 75 -5.94 8.88 -16.66
CA GLU A 75 -5.83 10.17 -15.97
C GLU A 75 -6.02 10.02 -14.46
N VAL A 76 -6.89 9.10 -14.01
CA VAL A 76 -6.97 8.70 -12.59
C VAL A 76 -5.61 8.18 -12.12
N LEU A 77 -5.00 7.25 -12.86
CA LEU A 77 -3.67 6.72 -12.56
C LEU A 77 -2.59 7.81 -12.55
N ARG A 78 -2.69 8.82 -13.44
CA ARG A 78 -1.79 9.99 -13.42
C ARG A 78 -1.91 10.77 -12.12
N THR A 79 -3.13 11.00 -11.62
CA THR A 79 -3.35 11.71 -10.34
C THR A 79 -2.85 10.88 -9.16
N LEU A 80 -3.11 9.58 -9.14
CA LEU A 80 -2.58 8.64 -8.14
C LEU A 80 -1.05 8.65 -8.11
N ALA A 81 -0.40 8.50 -9.27
CA ALA A 81 1.06 8.55 -9.38
C ALA A 81 1.63 9.91 -8.96
N GLY A 82 0.91 11.00 -9.26
CA GLY A 82 1.28 12.36 -8.84
C GLY A 82 1.28 12.51 -7.32
N ASN A 83 0.28 11.97 -6.62
CA ASN A 83 0.20 12.00 -5.16
C ASN A 83 1.33 11.22 -4.47
N MET A 84 1.81 10.16 -5.12
CA MET A 84 2.93 9.34 -4.63
C MET A 84 4.31 10.03 -4.74
N ARG A 85 4.38 11.17 -5.44
CA ARG A 85 5.60 11.99 -5.55
C ARG A 85 5.61 13.06 -4.47
N GLY A 86 6.70 13.13 -3.71
CA GLY A 86 6.87 14.13 -2.67
C GLY A 86 8.11 13.90 -1.81
N LEU A 87 8.63 15.00 -1.27
CA LEU A 87 9.78 14.97 -0.36
C LEU A 87 9.33 14.54 1.05
N GLY A 88 10.22 13.87 1.78
CA GLY A 88 9.90 13.34 3.12
C GLY A 88 9.06 12.07 3.11
N ILE A 89 8.74 11.52 1.93
CA ILE A 89 8.02 10.25 1.82
C ILE A 89 8.99 9.08 2.07
N PRO A 90 8.63 8.11 2.94
CA PRO A 90 9.54 7.01 3.30
C PRO A 90 9.98 6.10 2.14
N GLY A 91 9.19 5.99 1.07
CA GLY A 91 9.46 5.06 -0.03
C GLY A 91 10.84 5.26 -0.69
N TYR A 92 11.24 6.52 -0.91
CA TYR A 92 12.56 6.83 -1.47
C TYR A 92 13.70 6.40 -0.54
N TYR A 93 13.50 6.44 0.78
CA TYR A 93 14.50 5.97 1.73
C TYR A 93 14.55 4.45 1.83
N HIS A 94 13.40 3.78 1.83
CA HIS A 94 13.27 2.32 1.97
C HIS A 94 13.39 1.52 0.67
N LEU A 95 13.86 2.14 -0.41
CA LEU A 95 13.87 1.51 -1.72
C LEU A 95 14.66 0.19 -1.71
N GLY A 96 15.88 0.19 -1.15
CA GLY A 96 16.75 -0.98 -1.10
C GLY A 96 16.28 -2.07 -0.12
N THR A 97 15.42 -1.74 0.84
CA THR A 97 14.78 -2.77 1.68
C THR A 97 13.55 -3.35 1.00
N ARG A 98 13.08 -2.79 -0.12
CA ARG A 98 11.85 -3.19 -0.82
C ARG A 98 10.60 -3.09 0.06
N SER A 99 10.43 -1.95 0.75
CA SER A 99 9.16 -1.64 1.38
C SER A 99 8.05 -1.55 0.33
N GLN A 100 6.88 -2.07 0.69
CA GLN A 100 5.72 -2.09 -0.20
C GLN A 100 4.84 -0.86 0.02
N ILE A 101 3.96 -0.59 -0.95
CA ILE A 101 2.88 0.41 -0.84
C ILE A 101 1.57 -0.32 -1.08
N VAL A 102 0.55 0.01 -0.29
CA VAL A 102 -0.82 -0.47 -0.51
C VAL A 102 -1.65 0.67 -1.09
N LEU A 103 -2.01 0.54 -2.36
CA LEU A 103 -2.93 1.42 -3.07
C LEU A 103 -4.36 0.88 -2.91
N VAL A 104 -5.15 1.54 -2.09
CA VAL A 104 -6.56 1.22 -1.87
C VAL A 104 -7.41 2.08 -2.79
N LEU A 105 -7.97 1.49 -3.83
CA LEU A 105 -8.86 2.16 -4.77
C LEU A 105 -10.31 2.08 -4.27
N CYS A 106 -11.05 3.18 -4.40
CA CYS A 106 -12.50 3.10 -4.34
C CYS A 106 -13.05 2.40 -5.60
N PRO A 107 -14.25 1.81 -5.55
CA PRO A 107 -14.86 1.13 -6.69
C PRO A 107 -14.93 1.97 -7.96
N GLU A 108 -15.21 3.27 -7.83
CA GLU A 108 -15.32 4.20 -8.97
C GLU A 108 -14.03 4.31 -9.77
N HIS A 109 -12.92 4.60 -9.09
CA HIS A 109 -11.60 4.64 -9.74
C HIS A 109 -11.22 3.27 -10.32
N ALA A 110 -11.48 2.18 -9.59
CA ALA A 110 -11.15 0.84 -10.05
C ALA A 110 -11.89 0.52 -11.36
N ASP A 111 -13.20 0.81 -11.41
CA ASP A 111 -14.05 0.62 -12.58
C ASP A 111 -13.61 1.49 -13.77
N GLU A 112 -13.30 2.77 -13.57
CA GLU A 112 -12.79 3.65 -14.63
C GLU A 112 -11.44 3.19 -15.20
N ILE A 113 -10.56 2.73 -14.32
CA ILE A 113 -9.25 2.15 -14.68
C ILE A 113 -9.43 0.88 -15.50
N ALA A 114 -10.29 -0.05 -15.04
CA ALA A 114 -10.59 -1.28 -15.75
C ALA A 114 -11.27 -1.03 -17.11
N LYS A 115 -12.22 -0.08 -17.18
CA LYS A 115 -12.86 0.36 -18.44
C LYS A 115 -11.88 0.95 -19.43
N SER A 116 -10.77 1.51 -18.94
CA SER A 116 -9.67 1.99 -19.78
C SER A 116 -8.71 0.88 -20.23
N GLY A 117 -9.02 -0.38 -19.90
CA GLY A 117 -8.29 -1.57 -20.35
C GLY A 117 -7.17 -2.04 -19.44
N PHE A 118 -7.01 -1.45 -18.24
CA PHE A 118 -5.94 -1.83 -17.32
C PHE A 118 -6.32 -3.05 -16.49
N SER A 119 -5.44 -4.05 -16.46
CA SER A 119 -5.44 -5.07 -15.42
C SER A 119 -4.83 -4.54 -14.12
N LYS A 120 -5.02 -5.26 -13.02
CA LYS A 120 -4.38 -4.95 -11.73
C LYS A 120 -2.85 -4.93 -11.83
N ALA A 121 -2.26 -5.76 -12.70
CA ALA A 121 -0.83 -5.75 -13.00
C ALA A 121 -0.40 -4.49 -13.77
N ASP A 122 -1.21 -4.05 -14.74
CA ASP A 122 -0.93 -2.82 -15.49
C ASP A 122 -1.00 -1.58 -14.59
N VAL A 123 -1.87 -1.58 -13.57
CA VAL A 123 -1.90 -0.52 -12.54
C VAL A 123 -0.58 -0.46 -11.79
N ARG A 124 -0.07 -1.60 -11.31
CA ARG A 124 1.22 -1.69 -10.61
C ARG A 124 2.36 -1.17 -11.47
N GLU A 125 2.42 -1.61 -12.72
CA GLU A 125 3.43 -1.18 -13.69
C GLU A 125 3.33 0.32 -14.01
N TYR A 126 2.11 0.82 -14.22
CA TYR A 126 1.90 2.25 -14.48
C TYR A 126 2.40 3.09 -13.30
N ILE A 127 2.03 2.74 -12.07
CA ILE A 127 2.48 3.47 -10.88
C ILE A 127 3.99 3.36 -10.72
N TYR A 128 4.59 2.17 -10.88
CA TYR A 128 6.05 1.99 -10.80
C TYR A 128 6.82 2.78 -11.86
N ALA A 129 6.29 2.86 -13.07
CA ALA A 129 6.88 3.64 -14.16
C ALA A 129 6.78 5.15 -13.91
N ASN A 130 5.67 5.61 -13.32
CA ASN A 130 5.35 7.03 -13.24
C ASN A 130 5.61 7.66 -11.87
N ALA A 131 5.50 6.97 -10.75
CA ALA A 131 5.73 7.51 -9.42
C ALA A 131 7.24 7.62 -9.12
N ARG A 132 7.89 8.60 -9.76
CA ARG A 132 9.34 8.83 -9.68
C ARG A 132 9.67 10.30 -9.44
N MET A 133 10.82 10.55 -8.81
CA MET A 133 11.38 11.90 -8.65
C MET A 133 12.85 11.93 -9.06
N PRO A 134 13.34 13.05 -9.61
CA PRO A 134 14.74 13.18 -9.97
C PRO A 134 15.61 13.30 -8.72
N ILE A 135 16.83 12.76 -8.77
CA ILE A 135 17.78 12.81 -7.64
C ILE A 135 17.99 14.24 -7.15
N ARG A 136 18.05 15.23 -8.03
CA ARG A 136 18.22 16.65 -7.63
C ARG A 136 17.17 17.17 -6.66
N GLU A 137 15.97 16.59 -6.64
CA GLU A 137 14.92 16.96 -5.68
C GLU A 137 15.07 16.21 -4.35
N LEU A 138 15.60 14.99 -4.39
CA LEU A 138 15.81 14.13 -3.21
C LEU A 138 17.12 14.44 -2.46
N LYS A 139 18.12 14.95 -3.17
CA LYS A 139 19.48 15.09 -2.68
C LYS A 139 19.54 15.98 -1.43
N ASP A 140 20.33 15.54 -0.46
CA ASP A 140 20.63 16.25 0.79
C ASP A 140 19.42 16.52 1.71
N LEU A 141 18.26 15.90 1.45
CA LEU A 141 17.03 16.02 2.23
C LEU A 141 16.49 14.63 2.65
N ALA A 142 15.49 14.59 3.53
CA ALA A 142 14.62 13.42 3.76
C ALA A 142 15.32 12.04 3.77
N HIS A 143 16.32 11.86 4.65
CA HIS A 143 17.12 10.64 4.79
C HIS A 143 17.99 10.24 3.58
N TYR A 144 18.23 11.14 2.63
CA TYR A 144 19.14 10.89 1.50
C TYR A 144 20.49 10.33 1.98
N GLY A 145 21.11 10.92 3.00
CA GLY A 145 22.41 10.47 3.52
C GLY A 145 22.48 9.01 3.99
N ASN A 146 21.36 8.43 4.43
CA ASN A 146 21.29 7.06 4.96
C ASN A 146 20.52 6.10 4.05
N ARG A 147 20.15 6.52 2.84
CA ARG A 147 19.38 5.71 1.89
C ARG A 147 20.16 4.46 1.47
N VAL A 148 19.43 3.38 1.22
CA VAL A 148 19.97 2.19 0.54
C VAL A 148 19.28 2.10 -0.81
N TRP A 149 19.99 2.41 -1.88
CA TRP A 149 19.44 2.38 -3.24
C TRP A 149 20.02 1.22 -4.04
N PRO A 150 19.21 0.55 -4.87
CA PRO A 150 19.71 -0.46 -5.79
C PRO A 150 20.79 0.10 -6.73
N ASN A 151 21.76 -0.76 -7.10
CA ASN A 151 22.90 -0.38 -7.94
C ASN A 151 22.52 0.08 -9.36
N TRP A 152 21.30 -0.22 -9.82
CA TRP A 152 20.82 0.24 -11.13
C TRP A 152 20.42 1.73 -11.14
N ILE A 153 20.33 2.39 -9.98
CA ILE A 153 20.13 3.83 -9.90
C ILE A 153 21.48 4.53 -10.12
N ASP A 154 21.60 5.24 -11.24
CA ASP A 154 22.73 6.13 -11.49
C ASP A 154 22.66 7.36 -10.58
N GLN A 155 23.43 7.33 -9.50
CA GLN A 155 23.49 8.40 -8.50
C GLN A 155 24.37 9.58 -8.92
N THR A 156 25.12 9.45 -10.03
CA THR A 156 25.99 10.51 -10.53
C THR A 156 25.22 11.50 -11.39
N ASN A 157 24.10 11.07 -11.99
CA ASN A 157 23.22 11.91 -12.78
C ASN A 157 22.09 12.51 -11.92
N PRO A 158 22.02 13.85 -11.75
CA PRO A 158 20.98 14.51 -10.97
C PRO A 158 19.55 14.33 -11.53
N ASP A 159 19.42 14.01 -12.82
CA ASP A 159 18.13 13.83 -13.48
C ASP A 159 17.66 12.37 -13.51
N THR A 160 18.44 11.43 -12.94
CA THR A 160 18.00 10.04 -12.76
C THR A 160 16.69 10.01 -11.97
N LEU A 161 15.67 9.36 -12.55
CA LEU A 161 14.35 9.22 -11.95
C LEU A 161 14.29 8.03 -11.00
N VAL A 162 14.26 8.32 -9.70
CA VAL A 162 14.16 7.34 -8.63
C VAL A 162 12.69 6.98 -8.40
N PRO A 163 12.30 5.70 -8.49
CA PRO A 163 10.94 5.28 -8.18
C PRO A 163 10.66 5.23 -6.69
N ILE A 164 9.38 5.29 -6.36
CA ILE A 164 8.90 5.19 -4.98
C ILE A 164 8.99 3.76 -4.40
N THR A 165 8.97 2.73 -5.25
CA THR A 165 9.16 1.31 -4.89
C THR A 165 10.23 0.64 -5.75
N SER A 166 10.75 -0.51 -5.31
CA SER A 166 11.86 -1.19 -5.98
C SER A 166 11.43 -1.94 -7.25
N ALA A 167 10.21 -2.49 -7.23
CA ALA A 167 9.55 -3.10 -8.39
C ALA A 167 8.04 -2.79 -8.38
N ALA A 168 7.36 -3.07 -9.50
CA ALA A 168 5.91 -3.00 -9.59
C ALA A 168 5.19 -3.92 -8.61
N ASP A 169 5.72 -5.14 -8.38
CA ASP A 169 5.16 -6.11 -7.41
C ASP A 169 5.24 -5.64 -5.94
N ASP A 170 6.01 -4.60 -5.65
CA ASP A 170 6.01 -3.97 -4.33
C ASP A 170 4.78 -3.04 -4.14
N ILE A 171 3.92 -2.89 -5.15
CA ILE A 171 2.66 -2.15 -5.08
C ILE A 171 1.50 -3.15 -4.97
N VAL A 172 0.82 -3.11 -3.84
CA VAL A 172 -0.37 -3.90 -3.57
C VAL A 172 -1.59 -3.07 -3.89
N VAL A 173 -2.39 -3.51 -4.86
CA VAL A 173 -3.65 -2.84 -5.22
C VAL A 173 -4.80 -3.58 -4.53
N ILE A 174 -5.69 -2.85 -3.88
CA ILE A 174 -6.89 -3.39 -3.21
C ILE A 174 -8.06 -2.48 -3.59
N VAL A 175 -9.25 -3.03 -3.82
CA VAL A 175 -10.48 -2.23 -3.99
C VAL A 175 -11.28 -2.30 -2.69
N ALA A 176 -11.67 -1.16 -2.11
CA ALA A 176 -12.43 -1.14 -0.87
C ALA A 176 -13.35 0.07 -0.76
N GLY A 177 -14.29 0.01 0.18
CA GLY A 177 -15.27 1.08 0.41
C GLY A 177 -16.46 1.01 -0.56
N GLY A 178 -17.18 2.12 -0.68
CA GLY A 178 -18.39 2.24 -1.50
C GLY A 178 -18.24 3.28 -2.62
N TRP A 179 -19.27 3.36 -3.45
CA TRP A 179 -19.42 4.37 -4.49
C TRP A 179 -19.65 5.77 -3.85
N TRP A 180 -19.57 6.83 -4.67
CA TRP A 180 -20.02 8.22 -4.47
C TRP A 180 -18.99 9.30 -4.11
N GLN A 181 -17.71 9.00 -3.89
CA GLN A 181 -16.74 10.04 -3.47
C GLN A 181 -15.42 10.07 -4.24
N ALA A 182 -15.14 9.10 -5.11
CA ALA A 182 -13.89 9.02 -5.88
C ALA A 182 -12.64 9.25 -5.00
N LEU A 183 -12.66 8.65 -3.81
CA LEU A 183 -11.63 8.81 -2.79
C LEU A 183 -10.85 7.49 -2.63
N SER A 184 -9.58 7.52 -2.98
CA SER A 184 -8.66 6.40 -2.80
C SER A 184 -7.62 6.71 -1.73
N LEU A 185 -6.98 5.67 -1.19
CA LEU A 185 -5.92 5.79 -0.20
C LEU A 185 -4.60 5.28 -0.78
N ASP A 186 -3.55 6.07 -0.64
CA ASP A 186 -2.17 5.61 -0.75
C ASP A 186 -1.65 5.33 0.67
N VAL A 187 -1.45 4.05 0.98
CA VAL A 187 -1.01 3.55 2.28
C VAL A 187 0.46 3.14 2.17
N ARG A 188 1.34 3.91 2.80
CA ARG A 188 2.79 3.74 2.68
C ARG A 188 3.36 2.99 3.85
N LEU A 189 4.17 1.98 3.58
CA LEU A 189 4.67 1.09 4.61
C LEU A 189 6.07 1.47 5.12
N GLY A 190 6.36 1.01 6.33
CA GLY A 190 7.65 1.13 6.99
C GLY A 190 8.66 0.08 6.56
N ASP A 191 9.84 0.16 7.17
CA ASP A 191 10.91 -0.81 6.96
C ASP A 191 10.48 -2.23 7.37
N LYS A 192 11.12 -3.24 6.79
CA LYS A 192 10.72 -4.65 6.84
C LYS A 192 10.75 -5.32 8.21
N GLY A 193 11.27 -4.66 9.25
CA GLY A 193 11.61 -5.37 10.49
C GLY A 193 12.45 -6.63 10.23
N LEU A 194 12.55 -7.52 11.21
CA LEU A 194 13.41 -8.70 11.13
C LEU A 194 12.93 -9.83 10.17
N HIS A 195 11.73 -9.73 9.57
CA HIS A 195 11.04 -10.89 8.94
C HIS A 195 10.81 -10.78 7.41
N GLY A 196 11.48 -9.87 6.70
CA GLY A 196 11.67 -9.98 5.25
C GLY A 196 10.54 -9.50 4.33
N ARG A 197 9.33 -9.19 4.83
CA ARG A 197 8.25 -8.48 4.11
C ARG A 197 7.53 -7.48 5.04
N SER A 198 7.13 -6.32 4.52
CA SER A 198 6.36 -5.30 5.26
C SER A 198 4.86 -5.61 5.36
N ILE A 199 4.41 -6.63 4.62
CA ILE A 199 3.06 -7.16 4.62
C ILE A 199 3.13 -8.65 4.98
N CYS A 200 2.30 -9.06 5.94
CA CYS A 200 2.10 -10.43 6.36
C CYS A 200 0.68 -10.85 6.00
N GLU A 201 0.53 -12.10 5.56
CA GLU A 201 -0.75 -12.69 5.17
C GLU A 201 -0.99 -13.88 6.08
N VAL A 202 -2.20 -13.96 6.63
CA VAL A 202 -2.60 -15.05 7.51
C VAL A 202 -3.94 -15.58 7.02
N GLU A 203 -3.96 -16.86 6.65
CA GLU A 203 -5.21 -17.59 6.47
C GLU A 203 -5.82 -17.85 7.85
N ILE A 204 -7.10 -17.57 8.00
CA ILE A 204 -7.81 -17.71 9.26
C ILE A 204 -8.95 -18.72 9.10
N GLU A 205 -9.00 -19.71 9.98
CA GLU A 205 -10.19 -20.53 10.16
C GLU A 205 -11.16 -19.74 11.04
N LEU A 206 -12.22 -19.21 10.43
CA LEU A 206 -13.33 -18.61 11.17
C LEU A 206 -14.26 -19.72 11.67
N ASP A 207 -14.02 -20.23 12.89
CA ASP A 207 -15.02 -21.00 13.64
C ASP A 207 -16.17 -20.06 14.03
N TYR A 208 -17.15 -19.91 13.15
CA TYR A 208 -18.30 -19.04 13.41
C TYR A 208 -19.39 -19.80 14.19
N ASP A 209 -19.32 -19.77 15.53
CA ASP A 209 -20.45 -20.14 16.39
C ASP A 209 -21.28 -18.89 16.72
N PHE A 210 -22.49 -18.80 16.16
CA PHE A 210 -23.41 -17.65 16.32
C PHE A 210 -23.80 -17.36 17.79
N ASN A 211 -23.44 -18.22 18.75
CA ASN A 211 -23.72 -18.06 20.18
C ASN A 211 -22.49 -17.74 21.06
N ALA A 212 -21.27 -17.70 20.53
CA ALA A 212 -20.07 -17.48 21.35
C ALA A 212 -19.48 -16.08 21.10
N SER A 213 -19.38 -15.27 22.15
CA SER A 213 -18.92 -13.87 22.11
C SER A 213 -17.40 -13.69 21.93
N GLU A 214 -16.67 -14.69 21.47
CA GLU A 214 -15.21 -14.60 21.30
C GLU A 214 -14.76 -15.34 20.03
N ALA A 215 -14.13 -14.59 19.11
CA ALA A 215 -13.42 -15.15 17.96
C ALA A 215 -12.00 -15.52 18.40
N HIS A 216 -11.63 -16.80 18.30
CA HIS A 216 -10.27 -17.25 18.50
C HIS A 216 -9.54 -17.36 17.15
N ILE A 217 -8.43 -16.63 17.01
CA ILE A 217 -7.47 -16.83 15.92
C ILE A 217 -6.56 -17.99 16.37
N ARG A 218 -6.52 -19.09 15.61
CA ARG A 218 -5.58 -20.19 15.82
C ARG A 218 -4.34 -20.03 14.96
#